data_AF-A0A7S4RSN9-F1
#
_entry.id   AF-A0A7S4RSN9-F1
#
_cell.length_a   1.000
_cell.length_b   1.000
_cell.length_c   1.000
_cell.angle_alpha   90.00
_cell.angle_beta   90.00
_cell.angle_gamma   90.00
#
_symmetry.space_group_name_H-M   'P 1'
#
loop_
_entity.id
_entity.type
_entity.pdbx_description
1 polymer ?
#
loop_
_entity_poly.entity_id
_entity_poly.type
_entity_poly.pdbx_seq_one_letter_code
_entity_poly.pdbx_strand_id
1 'polypeptide(L)'
;MKICIKSGTTSIDVVRELIPEDYIVEVFPSSNDDYLRSLNTPTCNVIASDQPNVAKTNVKRLELKGPYEVGTKIFSKEPLAMVTRVDDPEWNDFVNWVLQALIVADREDITQERAHEMPTTNVFGEQFKNMYVNAIKAVGNYREIYERSMETTISRQGLNLINDKTSGLMYSHPFGNLLDDVSPGREEGGIIDAIFERGYLNCGVLNQSTSGRIGAGKSKTSGMVVDYCYALSAGIFKNDLENTKNERTKILSVSLTEAPTLLENREVDVIGLVEVNIVNDVTGKMSFSQPIYFSDQKGPLALATYQHDTQWASFVYWTVSAIIYAEEENISQDTSRKMPLSNVFGSYHKTMLRDIISAVGNYGDIYNRNIDTLGPRIGRNMLNTGDDPQLYAFPGIID
;
A
#
# COMPACT_ATOMS: atom_id res chain seq x y z
N MET A 1 -11.46 20.38 -29.21
CA MET A 1 -10.89 19.20 -28.51
C MET A 1 -12.03 18.48 -27.83
N LYS A 2 -12.08 17.15 -27.91
CA LYS A 2 -13.05 16.28 -27.22
C LYS A 2 -12.29 15.05 -26.75
N ILE A 3 -12.34 14.76 -25.45
CA ILE A 3 -11.57 13.72 -24.78
C ILE A 3 -12.51 12.56 -24.46
N CYS A 4 -12.29 11.41 -25.08
CA CYS A 4 -13.02 10.19 -24.78
C CYS A 4 -12.44 9.53 -23.52
N ILE A 5 -13.29 9.24 -22.55
CA ILE A 5 -12.92 8.55 -21.31
C ILE A 5 -13.82 7.35 -21.12
N LYS A 6 -13.22 6.19 -20.84
CA LYS A 6 -13.96 4.97 -20.55
C LYS A 6 -14.69 5.13 -19.21
N SER A 7 -15.99 4.88 -19.18
CA SER A 7 -16.77 4.87 -17.94
C SER A 7 -16.29 3.79 -16.97
N GLY A 8 -16.43 4.03 -15.67
CA GLY A 8 -16.07 3.08 -14.61
C GLY A 8 -14.57 2.88 -14.40
N THR A 9 -13.72 3.81 -14.85
CA THR A 9 -12.28 3.81 -14.57
C THR A 9 -11.88 5.01 -13.73
N THR A 10 -10.78 4.90 -12.99
CA THR A 10 -10.17 6.00 -12.21
C THR A 10 -9.80 7.20 -13.08
N SER A 11 -9.56 6.99 -14.37
CA SER A 11 -9.21 8.05 -15.32
C SER A 11 -10.28 9.13 -15.44
N ILE A 12 -11.56 8.81 -15.15
CA ILE A 12 -12.63 9.81 -15.24
C ILE A 12 -12.51 10.90 -14.17
N ASP A 13 -12.17 10.50 -12.95
CA ASP A 13 -12.03 11.43 -11.82
C ASP A 13 -10.82 12.34 -12.05
N VAL A 14 -9.69 11.76 -12.46
CA VAL A 14 -8.45 12.47 -12.77
C VAL A 14 -8.67 13.52 -13.87
N VAL A 15 -9.37 13.16 -14.95
CA VAL A 15 -9.58 14.11 -16.05
C VAL A 15 -10.58 15.20 -15.67
N ARG A 16 -11.63 14.89 -14.90
CA ARG A 16 -12.60 15.88 -14.40
C ARG A 16 -11.95 16.93 -13.49
N GLU A 17 -10.91 16.57 -12.75
CA GLU A 17 -10.12 17.53 -11.97
C GLU A 17 -9.28 18.48 -12.84
N LEU A 18 -8.86 18.02 -14.02
CA LEU A 18 -7.91 18.74 -14.89
C LEU A 18 -8.58 19.50 -16.04
N ILE A 19 -9.73 19.03 -16.52
CA ILE A 19 -10.34 19.46 -17.77
C ILE A 19 -11.82 19.85 -17.53
N PRO A 20 -12.30 20.96 -18.11
CA PRO A 20 -13.71 21.33 -18.00
C PRO A 20 -14.64 20.29 -18.64
N GLU A 21 -15.80 20.06 -18.03
CA GLU A 21 -16.76 19.02 -18.42
C GLU A 21 -17.17 19.11 -19.90
N ASP A 22 -17.26 20.31 -20.47
CA ASP A 22 -17.60 20.54 -21.90
C ASP A 22 -16.64 19.86 -22.88
N TYR A 23 -15.42 19.50 -22.45
CA TYR A 23 -14.43 18.80 -23.29
C TYR A 23 -14.45 17.28 -23.09
N ILE A 24 -15.14 16.78 -22.06
CA ILE A 24 -15.16 15.38 -21.69
C ILE A 24 -16.30 14.67 -22.41
N VAL A 25 -16.02 13.48 -22.93
CA VAL A 25 -17.01 12.58 -23.51
C VAL A 25 -16.83 11.22 -22.85
N GLU A 26 -17.74 10.90 -21.95
CA GLU A 26 -17.79 9.58 -21.33
C GLU A 26 -18.31 8.54 -22.34
N VAL A 27 -17.59 7.42 -22.48
CA VAL A 27 -17.90 6.36 -23.45
C VAL A 27 -18.00 4.99 -22.79
N PHE A 28 -18.79 4.10 -23.39
CA PHE A 28 -19.09 2.75 -22.90
C PHE A 28 -18.64 1.69 -23.92
N PRO A 29 -17.32 1.55 -24.16
CA PRO A 29 -16.80 0.61 -25.14
C PRO A 29 -16.92 -0.84 -24.64
N SER A 30 -17.21 -1.77 -25.55
CA SER A 30 -17.28 -3.21 -25.24
C SER A 30 -15.90 -3.85 -25.03
N SER A 31 -14.83 -3.21 -25.53
CA SER A 31 -13.45 -3.67 -25.41
C SER A 31 -12.46 -2.50 -25.42
N ASN A 32 -11.20 -2.74 -25.04
CA ASN A 32 -10.16 -1.71 -25.14
C ASN A 32 -9.84 -1.35 -26.60
N ASP A 33 -9.99 -2.30 -27.53
CA ASP A 33 -9.84 -2.04 -28.97
C ASP A 33 -10.94 -1.11 -29.48
N ASP A 34 -12.20 -1.32 -29.07
CA ASP A 34 -13.31 -0.42 -29.39
C ASP A 34 -13.11 0.96 -28.77
N TYR A 35 -12.53 1.01 -27.57
CA TYR A 35 -12.20 2.26 -26.92
C TYR A 35 -11.21 3.09 -27.74
N LEU A 36 -10.08 2.49 -28.16
CA LEU A 36 -9.07 3.14 -29.00
C LEU A 36 -9.61 3.54 -30.37
N ARG A 37 -10.50 2.72 -30.97
CA ARG A 37 -11.17 3.05 -32.23
C ARG A 37 -12.07 4.28 -32.14
N SER A 38 -12.42 4.75 -30.94
CA SER A 38 -13.17 6.00 -30.78
C SER A 38 -12.42 7.22 -31.35
N LEU A 39 -11.08 7.17 -31.44
CA LEU A 39 -10.27 8.20 -32.10
C LEU A 39 -10.49 8.31 -33.62
N ASN A 40 -10.98 7.24 -34.26
CA ASN A 40 -11.32 7.24 -35.69
C ASN A 40 -12.74 7.76 -35.95
N THR A 41 -13.47 8.15 -34.91
CA THR A 41 -14.84 8.66 -35.02
C THR A 41 -14.85 10.18 -34.87
N PRO A 42 -15.89 10.89 -35.34
CA PRO A 42 -16.01 12.32 -35.11
C PRO A 42 -16.28 12.70 -33.64
N THR A 43 -16.47 11.71 -32.76
CA THR A 43 -16.85 11.90 -31.35
C THR A 43 -15.73 12.54 -30.53
N CYS A 44 -14.50 12.03 -30.67
CA CYS A 44 -13.35 12.43 -29.88
C CYS A 44 -12.09 12.50 -30.72
N ASN A 45 -11.19 13.40 -30.35
CA ASN A 45 -9.87 13.52 -30.97
C ASN A 45 -8.72 13.33 -29.96
N VAL A 46 -9.04 12.96 -28.72
CA VAL A 46 -8.12 12.61 -27.63
C VAL A 46 -8.71 11.45 -26.83
N ILE A 47 -7.88 10.54 -26.34
CA ILE A 47 -8.24 9.50 -25.35
C ILE A 47 -7.38 9.70 -24.11
N ALA A 48 -7.97 9.51 -22.93
CA ALA A 48 -7.26 9.46 -21.66
C ALA A 48 -7.41 8.08 -21.03
N SER A 49 -6.30 7.37 -20.83
CA SER A 49 -6.25 6.03 -20.24
C SER A 49 -4.87 5.78 -19.63
N ASP A 50 -4.71 4.67 -18.91
CA ASP A 50 -3.39 4.16 -18.50
C ASP A 50 -2.43 3.93 -19.67
N GLN A 51 -1.13 3.94 -19.34
CA GLN A 51 -0.05 3.83 -20.31
C GLN A 51 -0.11 2.54 -21.16
N PRO A 52 -0.38 1.34 -20.59
CA PRO A 52 -0.52 0.12 -21.39
C PRO A 52 -1.58 0.25 -22.49
N ASN A 53 -2.73 0.82 -22.17
CA ASN A 53 -3.84 0.92 -23.12
C ASN A 53 -3.51 1.87 -24.28
N VAL A 54 -2.90 3.03 -24.02
CA VAL A 54 -2.56 4.01 -25.09
C VAL A 54 -1.19 3.81 -25.73
N ALA A 55 -0.48 2.73 -25.41
CA ALA A 55 0.84 2.45 -25.97
C ALA A 55 0.85 2.50 -27.51
N LYS A 56 1.92 3.09 -28.09
CA LYS A 56 2.05 3.26 -29.55
C LYS A 56 1.90 1.93 -30.31
N THR A 57 2.32 0.81 -29.71
CA THR A 57 2.15 -0.54 -30.28
C THR A 57 0.67 -0.90 -30.47
N ASN A 58 -0.19 -0.59 -29.50
CA ASN A 58 -1.62 -0.88 -29.57
C ASN A 58 -2.32 -0.01 -30.62
N VAL A 59 -1.98 1.28 -30.68
CA VAL A 59 -2.50 2.20 -31.70
C VAL A 59 -2.12 1.71 -33.11
N LYS A 60 -0.87 1.29 -33.32
CA LYS A 60 -0.40 0.75 -34.61
C LYS A 60 -1.10 -0.56 -34.98
N ARG A 61 -1.27 -1.48 -34.03
CA ARG A 61 -1.94 -2.77 -34.24
C ARG A 61 -3.38 -2.61 -34.74
N LEU A 62 -4.07 -1.54 -34.33
CA LEU A 62 -5.46 -1.27 -34.70
C LEU A 62 -5.62 -0.58 -36.06
N GLU A 63 -4.52 -0.26 -36.74
CA GLU A 63 -4.49 0.41 -38.04
C GLU A 63 -5.33 1.71 -38.03
N LEU A 64 -5.28 2.46 -36.93
CA LEU A 64 -6.01 3.71 -36.83
C LEU A 64 -5.48 4.71 -37.88
N LYS A 65 -6.37 5.54 -38.46
CA LYS A 65 -6.01 6.42 -39.59
C LYS A 65 -5.41 7.73 -39.09
N GLY A 66 -4.33 8.19 -39.71
CA GLY A 66 -3.71 9.49 -39.42
C GLY A 66 -2.53 9.42 -38.44
N PRO A 67 -1.84 10.55 -38.19
CA PRO A 67 -0.73 10.61 -37.25
C PRO A 67 -1.27 10.60 -35.81
N TYR A 68 -0.87 9.61 -35.02
CA TYR A 68 -1.17 9.52 -33.59
C TYR A 68 0.07 9.83 -32.76
N GLU A 69 -0.13 10.63 -31.72
CA GLU A 69 0.88 10.88 -30.70
C GLU A 69 0.35 10.43 -29.34
N VAL A 70 1.27 9.96 -28.51
CA VAL A 70 1.01 9.55 -27.13
C VAL A 70 1.70 10.54 -26.22
N GLY A 71 0.95 11.13 -25.29
CA GLY A 71 1.50 12.06 -24.32
C GLY A 71 2.51 11.37 -23.40
N THR A 72 3.53 12.11 -22.96
CA THR A 72 4.56 11.61 -22.04
C THR A 72 4.27 11.97 -20.58
N LYS A 73 3.30 12.86 -20.34
CA LYS A 73 2.92 13.29 -18.98
C LYS A 73 1.94 12.29 -18.38
N ILE A 74 2.31 11.77 -17.21
CA ILE A 74 1.46 10.93 -16.36
C ILE A 74 0.77 11.85 -15.35
N PHE A 75 -0.53 11.65 -15.13
CA PHE A 75 -1.36 12.51 -14.26
C PHE A 75 -1.86 11.79 -13.02
N SER A 76 -1.78 10.46 -12.96
CA SER A 76 -2.21 9.65 -11.82
C SER A 76 -1.24 8.50 -11.57
N LYS A 77 -1.24 8.00 -10.33
CA LYS A 77 -0.62 6.73 -9.97
C LYS A 77 -1.67 5.63 -10.11
N GLU A 78 -1.32 4.53 -10.77
CA GLU A 78 -2.24 3.41 -11.01
C GLU A 78 -1.55 2.07 -10.64
N PRO A 79 -1.26 1.82 -9.34
CA PRO A 79 -0.70 0.55 -8.91
C PRO A 79 -1.74 -0.56 -9.06
N LEU A 80 -1.56 -1.42 -10.07
CA LEU A 80 -2.48 -2.54 -10.34
C LEU A 80 -2.22 -3.69 -9.35
N ALA A 81 -3.30 -4.26 -8.81
CA ALA A 81 -3.25 -5.33 -7.82
C ALA A 81 -4.15 -6.51 -8.20
N MET A 82 -3.84 -7.69 -7.66
CA MET A 82 -4.78 -8.81 -7.62
C MET A 82 -5.77 -8.56 -6.48
N VAL A 83 -7.07 -8.64 -6.77
CA VAL A 83 -8.13 -8.35 -5.80
C VAL A 83 -8.80 -9.64 -5.37
N THR A 84 -8.90 -9.86 -4.06
CA THR A 84 -9.57 -10.98 -3.43
C THR A 84 -10.80 -10.49 -2.66
N ARG A 85 -11.64 -11.41 -2.16
CA ARG A 85 -12.73 -11.02 -1.27
C ARG A 85 -12.18 -10.70 0.12
N VAL A 86 -12.79 -9.72 0.77
CA VAL A 86 -12.40 -9.26 2.10
C VAL A 86 -12.67 -10.29 3.21
N ASP A 87 -13.62 -11.22 3.00
CA ASP A 87 -14.05 -12.22 3.97
C ASP A 87 -13.24 -13.53 3.92
N ASP A 88 -12.17 -13.57 3.13
CA ASP A 88 -11.34 -14.75 2.88
C ASP A 88 -9.84 -14.43 3.02
N PRO A 89 -9.37 -14.11 4.24
CA PRO A 89 -7.97 -13.71 4.46
C PRO A 89 -6.98 -14.84 4.14
N GLU A 90 -7.34 -16.10 4.35
CA GLU A 90 -6.47 -17.24 4.01
C GLU A 90 -6.22 -17.31 2.49
N TRP A 91 -7.26 -17.08 1.68
CA TRP A 91 -7.10 -16.98 0.22
C TRP A 91 -6.29 -15.74 -0.18
N ASN A 92 -6.52 -14.61 0.48
CA ASN A 92 -5.72 -13.39 0.27
C ASN A 92 -4.23 -13.65 0.49
N ASP A 93 -3.87 -14.28 1.61
CA ASP A 93 -2.48 -14.61 1.93
C ASP A 93 -1.90 -15.56 0.89
N PHE A 94 -2.64 -16.59 0.50
CA PHE A 94 -2.19 -17.53 -0.52
C PHE A 94 -1.88 -16.83 -1.85
N VAL A 95 -2.76 -15.95 -2.31
CA VAL A 95 -2.56 -15.15 -3.54
C VAL A 95 -1.35 -14.23 -3.41
N ASN A 96 -1.21 -13.54 -2.28
CA ASN A 96 -0.09 -12.64 -2.02
C ASN A 96 1.24 -13.40 -2.00
N TRP A 97 1.33 -14.55 -1.34
CA TRP A 97 2.57 -15.33 -1.27
C TRP A 97 2.93 -16.06 -2.57
N VAL A 98 1.96 -16.35 -3.44
CA VAL A 98 2.24 -16.74 -4.84
C VAL A 98 2.87 -15.58 -5.60
N LEU A 99 2.34 -14.36 -5.47
CA LEU A 99 2.95 -13.17 -6.09
C LEU A 99 4.37 -12.92 -5.57
N GLN A 100 4.57 -13.02 -4.26
CA GLN A 100 5.89 -12.88 -3.65
C GLN A 100 6.86 -13.94 -4.15
N ALA A 101 6.42 -15.18 -4.35
CA ALA A 101 7.27 -16.22 -4.94
C ALA A 101 7.74 -15.87 -6.35
N LEU A 102 6.88 -15.28 -7.20
CA LEU A 102 7.25 -14.81 -8.53
C LEU A 102 8.30 -13.68 -8.48
N ILE A 103 8.16 -12.76 -7.53
CA ILE A 103 9.08 -11.63 -7.32
C ILE A 103 10.42 -12.12 -6.73
N VAL A 104 10.39 -13.02 -5.74
CA VAL A 104 11.59 -13.64 -5.15
C VAL A 104 12.35 -14.43 -6.22
N ALA A 105 11.67 -15.22 -7.04
CA ALA A 105 12.30 -15.97 -8.12
C ALA A 105 12.98 -15.05 -9.16
N ASP A 106 12.42 -13.86 -9.43
CA ASP A 106 13.04 -12.87 -10.31
C ASP A 106 14.29 -12.25 -9.68
N ARG A 107 14.24 -11.92 -8.39
CA ARG A 107 15.40 -11.42 -7.63
C ARG A 107 16.55 -12.42 -7.62
N GLU A 108 16.26 -13.72 -7.47
CA GLU A 108 17.25 -14.80 -7.40
C GLU A 108 17.61 -15.40 -8.77
N ASP A 109 17.10 -14.83 -9.87
CA ASP A 109 17.25 -15.34 -11.24
C ASP A 109 16.87 -16.85 -11.39
N ILE A 110 15.85 -17.27 -10.64
CA ILE A 110 15.22 -18.59 -10.74
C ILE A 110 14.15 -18.52 -11.85
N THR A 111 14.44 -19.12 -13.00
CA THR A 111 13.54 -19.17 -14.15
C THR A 111 12.54 -20.32 -14.08
N GLN A 112 11.62 -20.40 -15.04
CA GLN A 112 10.72 -21.54 -15.21
C GLN A 112 11.48 -22.89 -15.26
N GLU A 113 12.63 -22.95 -15.95
CA GLU A 113 13.47 -24.15 -16.06
C GLU A 113 14.11 -24.53 -14.72
N ARG A 114 14.44 -23.52 -13.91
CA ARG A 114 15.07 -23.66 -12.58
C ARG A 114 14.07 -23.70 -11.43
N ALA A 115 12.77 -23.81 -11.71
CA ALA A 115 11.71 -23.77 -10.70
C ALA A 115 11.86 -24.78 -9.55
N HIS A 116 12.60 -25.88 -9.76
CA HIS A 116 12.92 -26.87 -8.72
C HIS A 116 13.86 -26.35 -7.63
N GLU A 117 14.51 -25.21 -7.83
CA GLU A 117 15.35 -24.52 -6.86
C GLU A 117 14.53 -23.70 -5.86
N MET A 118 13.24 -23.45 -6.14
CA MET A 118 12.36 -22.82 -5.16
C MET A 118 12.18 -23.73 -3.94
N PRO A 119 12.16 -23.16 -2.72
CA PRO A 119 11.98 -23.93 -1.51
C PRO A 119 10.54 -24.46 -1.38
N THR A 120 10.37 -25.41 -0.47
CA THR A 120 9.03 -25.89 -0.07
C THR A 120 8.56 -25.19 1.20
N THR A 121 7.26 -25.09 1.42
CA THR A 121 6.67 -24.48 2.62
C THR A 121 5.54 -25.30 3.21
N ASN A 122 5.41 -25.38 4.53
CA ASN A 122 4.28 -26.06 5.17
C ASN A 122 3.27 -25.08 5.80
N VAL A 123 3.43 -23.78 5.61
CA VAL A 123 2.61 -22.74 6.28
C VAL A 123 1.12 -22.81 5.93
N PHE A 124 0.78 -23.26 4.71
CA PHE A 124 -0.62 -23.50 4.29
C PHE A 124 -1.06 -24.96 4.46
N GLY A 125 -0.21 -25.83 5.01
CA GLY A 125 -0.43 -27.27 5.11
C GLY A 125 0.30 -28.08 4.04
N GLU A 126 0.47 -29.39 4.29
CA GLU A 126 1.30 -30.30 3.48
C GLU A 126 0.83 -30.38 2.02
N GLN A 127 -0.46 -30.18 1.74
CA GLN A 127 -0.99 -30.20 0.38
C GLN A 127 -0.47 -29.06 -0.50
N PHE A 128 -0.02 -27.95 0.10
CA PHE A 128 0.54 -26.79 -0.60
C PHE A 128 2.06 -26.73 -0.54
N LYS A 129 2.72 -27.82 -0.14
CA LYS A 129 4.17 -27.88 0.07
C LYS A 129 5.02 -27.36 -1.09
N ASN A 130 4.56 -27.65 -2.30
CA ASN A 130 5.25 -27.29 -3.53
C ASN A 130 4.66 -26.04 -4.21
N MET A 131 3.87 -25.20 -3.51
CA MET A 131 3.16 -24.08 -4.15
C MET A 131 4.09 -23.13 -4.92
N TYR A 132 5.28 -22.82 -4.39
CA TYR A 132 6.24 -21.95 -5.06
C TYR A 132 6.82 -22.61 -6.31
N VAL A 133 7.34 -23.84 -6.16
CA VAL A 133 7.85 -24.65 -7.28
C VAL A 133 6.80 -24.76 -8.38
N ASN A 134 5.54 -25.03 -8.01
CA ASN A 134 4.45 -25.19 -8.95
C ASN A 134 4.10 -23.87 -9.66
N ALA A 135 4.08 -22.75 -8.94
CA ALA A 135 3.86 -21.43 -9.51
C ALA A 135 4.95 -21.08 -10.54
N ILE A 136 6.23 -21.21 -10.19
CA ILE A 136 7.34 -20.90 -11.11
C ILE A 136 7.36 -21.89 -12.28
N LYS A 137 7.07 -23.18 -12.08
CA LYS A 137 6.93 -24.15 -13.18
C LYS A 137 5.81 -23.79 -14.15
N ALA A 138 4.70 -23.25 -13.65
CA ALA A 138 3.55 -22.94 -14.49
C ALA A 138 3.80 -21.72 -15.38
N VAL A 139 4.47 -20.68 -14.86
CA VAL A 139 4.49 -19.36 -15.49
C VAL A 139 5.84 -18.65 -15.48
N GLY A 140 6.89 -19.26 -14.94
CA GLY A 140 8.18 -18.59 -14.73
C GLY A 140 8.14 -17.55 -13.60
N ASN A 141 9.22 -16.80 -13.44
CA ASN A 141 9.29 -15.69 -12.49
C ASN A 141 8.63 -14.42 -13.03
N TYR A 142 8.57 -13.37 -12.20
CA TYR A 142 7.93 -12.09 -12.57
C TYR A 142 8.48 -11.47 -13.86
N ARG A 143 9.80 -11.55 -14.09
CA ARG A 143 10.44 -11.05 -15.33
C ARG A 143 9.95 -11.79 -16.55
N GLU A 144 9.92 -13.12 -16.51
CA GLU A 144 9.41 -13.95 -17.61
C GLU A 144 7.92 -13.68 -17.90
N ILE A 145 7.13 -13.36 -16.86
CA ILE A 145 5.74 -12.90 -17.04
C ILE A 145 5.69 -11.56 -17.78
N TYR A 146 6.48 -10.60 -17.33
CA TYR A 146 6.52 -9.28 -17.93
C TYR A 146 6.99 -9.33 -19.39
N GLU A 147 8.05 -10.08 -19.66
CA GLU A 147 8.67 -10.23 -20.99
C GLU A 147 7.67 -10.75 -22.04
N ARG A 148 6.90 -11.78 -21.70
CA ARG A 148 5.93 -12.36 -22.64
C ARG A 148 4.67 -11.52 -22.81
N SER A 149 4.27 -10.75 -21.79
CA SER A 149 2.96 -10.09 -21.76
C SER A 149 3.00 -8.61 -22.08
N MET A 150 4.06 -7.91 -21.65
CA MET A 150 4.10 -6.45 -21.61
C MET A 150 5.25 -5.84 -22.36
N GLU A 151 6.40 -6.52 -22.50
CA GLU A 151 7.65 -5.91 -23.01
C GLU A 151 7.52 -5.29 -24.41
N THR A 152 6.70 -5.87 -25.29
CA THR A 152 6.43 -5.32 -26.63
C THR A 152 5.51 -4.10 -26.64
N THR A 153 4.80 -3.87 -25.53
CA THR A 153 3.87 -2.76 -25.32
C THR A 153 4.54 -1.65 -24.51
N ILE A 154 5.13 -2.01 -23.38
CA ILE A 154 5.88 -1.14 -22.47
C ILE A 154 7.05 -1.94 -21.92
N SER A 155 8.27 -1.47 -22.17
CA SER A 155 9.46 -2.08 -21.59
C SER A 155 9.47 -1.99 -20.08
N ARG A 156 9.97 -3.05 -19.43
CA ARG A 156 10.05 -3.12 -17.98
C ARG A 156 10.96 -2.01 -17.42
N GLN A 157 10.42 -1.15 -16.56
CA GLN A 157 11.14 -0.02 -15.98
C GLN A 157 10.49 0.47 -14.68
N GLY A 158 11.22 1.34 -13.95
CA GLY A 158 10.74 2.04 -12.76
C GLY A 158 10.16 1.11 -11.70
N LEU A 159 8.95 1.41 -11.24
CA LEU A 159 8.22 0.66 -10.20
C LEU A 159 8.13 -0.85 -10.45
N ASN A 160 8.21 -1.31 -11.70
CA ASN A 160 8.14 -2.73 -12.06
C ASN A 160 9.48 -3.47 -11.94
N LEU A 161 10.55 -2.81 -11.50
CA LEU A 161 11.87 -3.42 -11.27
C LEU A 161 12.02 -3.90 -9.82
N ILE A 162 12.89 -4.89 -9.63
CA ILE A 162 13.29 -5.36 -8.29
C ILE A 162 14.12 -4.29 -7.60
N ASN A 163 13.74 -3.93 -6.37
CA ASN A 163 14.52 -3.04 -5.52
C ASN A 163 15.69 -3.82 -4.90
N ASP A 164 16.91 -3.40 -5.23
CA ASP A 164 18.18 -3.98 -4.80
C ASP A 164 18.70 -3.38 -3.48
N LYS A 165 17.81 -2.74 -2.71
CA LYS A 165 18.08 -2.02 -1.46
C LYS A 165 18.79 -0.68 -1.62
N THR A 166 18.99 -0.17 -2.85
CA THR A 166 19.72 1.09 -3.10
C THR A 166 18.83 2.33 -3.21
N SER A 167 17.56 2.17 -3.62
CA SER A 167 16.60 3.27 -3.80
C SER A 167 15.48 3.26 -2.75
N GLY A 168 14.67 4.33 -2.73
CA GLY A 168 13.54 4.46 -1.83
C GLY A 168 12.46 3.40 -2.03
N LEU A 169 11.76 3.04 -0.95
CA LEU A 169 10.58 2.15 -0.98
C LEU A 169 9.36 2.76 -0.30
N MET A 170 9.49 3.93 0.34
CA MET A 170 8.35 4.62 0.92
C MET A 170 7.51 5.22 -0.20
N TYR A 171 6.37 4.60 -0.51
CA TYR A 171 5.54 4.95 -1.65
C TYR A 171 4.09 5.18 -1.21
N SER A 172 3.54 6.36 -1.52
CA SER A 172 2.12 6.60 -1.25
C SER A 172 1.25 6.02 -2.37
N HIS A 173 0.34 5.13 -2.01
CA HIS A 173 -0.71 4.65 -2.91
C HIS A 173 -1.77 5.74 -3.09
N PRO A 174 -2.37 5.86 -4.29
CA PRO A 174 -3.43 6.84 -4.52
C PRO A 174 -4.64 6.52 -3.63
N PHE A 175 -5.23 7.54 -3.02
CA PHE A 175 -6.41 7.38 -2.16
C PHE A 175 -7.69 7.03 -2.95
N GLY A 176 -7.71 7.26 -4.26
CA GLY A 176 -8.92 7.15 -5.08
C GLY A 176 -9.97 8.20 -4.69
N ASN A 177 -11.24 7.87 -4.90
CA ASN A 177 -12.35 8.76 -4.57
C ASN A 177 -12.66 8.73 -3.07
N LEU A 178 -12.16 9.74 -2.35
CA LEU A 178 -12.37 9.90 -0.91
C LEU A 178 -13.74 10.44 -0.50
N LEU A 179 -14.51 10.95 -1.47
CA LEU A 179 -15.80 11.60 -1.23
C LEU A 179 -16.99 10.77 -1.71
N ASP A 180 -16.77 9.49 -2.03
CA ASP A 180 -17.84 8.58 -2.37
C ASP A 180 -18.87 8.52 -1.22
N ASP A 181 -20.15 8.65 -1.58
CA ASP A 181 -21.27 8.75 -0.64
C ASP A 181 -21.61 7.38 -0.02
N VAL A 182 -21.07 6.28 -0.56
CA VAL A 182 -21.21 4.92 -0.01
C VAL A 182 -20.12 4.67 1.04
N SER A 183 -20.27 5.26 2.21
CA SER A 183 -19.44 4.90 3.36
C SER A 183 -20.02 3.68 4.09
N PRO A 184 -19.22 2.61 4.35
CA PRO A 184 -19.65 1.52 5.23
C PRO A 184 -19.85 1.97 6.69
N GLY A 185 -19.38 3.17 7.07
CA GLY A 185 -19.38 3.63 8.45
C GLY A 185 -18.50 2.76 9.34
N ARG A 186 -18.70 2.84 10.66
CA ARG A 186 -18.07 1.93 11.61
C ARG A 186 -18.83 0.61 11.63
N GLU A 187 -18.11 -0.49 11.54
CA GLU A 187 -18.69 -1.83 11.74
C GLU A 187 -18.99 -2.04 13.23
N GLU A 188 -20.26 -2.33 13.54
CA GLU A 188 -20.71 -2.59 14.91
C GLU A 188 -19.96 -3.80 15.48
N GLY A 189 -19.35 -3.63 16.66
CA GLY A 189 -18.54 -4.68 17.30
C GLY A 189 -17.15 -4.90 16.68
N GLY A 190 -16.76 -4.13 15.67
CA GLY A 190 -15.41 -4.06 15.13
C GLY A 190 -14.42 -3.38 16.10
N ILE A 191 -13.13 -3.47 15.82
CA ILE A 191 -12.05 -2.92 16.66
C ILE A 191 -12.13 -1.40 16.74
N ILE A 192 -12.47 -0.69 15.65
CA ILE A 192 -12.65 0.77 15.68
C ILE A 192 -13.74 1.16 16.69
N ASP A 193 -14.85 0.44 16.70
CA ASP A 193 -15.97 0.67 17.62
C ASP A 193 -15.55 0.39 19.07
N ALA A 194 -14.89 -0.75 19.30
CA ALA A 194 -14.37 -1.11 20.62
C ALA A 194 -13.34 -0.10 21.16
N ILE A 195 -12.42 0.40 20.33
CA ILE A 195 -11.47 1.46 20.72
C ILE A 195 -12.24 2.72 21.10
N PHE A 196 -13.23 3.10 20.29
CA PHE A 196 -14.02 4.30 20.51
C PHE A 196 -14.81 4.25 21.83
N GLU A 197 -15.52 3.15 22.10
CA GLU A 197 -16.27 2.93 23.33
C GLU A 197 -15.36 2.89 24.56
N ARG A 198 -14.23 2.20 24.45
CA ARG A 198 -13.22 2.10 25.52
C ARG A 198 -12.51 3.43 25.77
N GLY A 199 -12.48 4.30 24.78
CA GLY A 199 -11.92 5.64 24.86
C GLY A 199 -10.39 5.73 24.70
N TYR A 200 -9.71 4.62 24.40
CA TYR A 200 -8.26 4.59 24.16
C TYR A 200 -7.81 3.43 23.26
N LEU A 201 -6.73 3.67 22.51
CA LEU A 201 -6.00 2.69 21.72
C LEU A 201 -4.96 1.95 22.58
N ASN A 202 -4.97 0.63 22.58
CA ASN A 202 -3.90 -0.23 23.09
C ASN A 202 -2.92 -0.54 21.96
N CYS A 203 -1.80 0.19 21.93
CA CYS A 203 -0.76 0.02 20.92
C CYS A 203 0.42 -0.77 21.49
N GLY A 204 0.64 -1.98 20.96
CA GLY A 204 1.76 -2.83 21.31
C GLY A 204 3.05 -2.43 20.60
N VAL A 205 4.17 -2.54 21.30
CA VAL A 205 5.51 -2.33 20.75
C VAL A 205 6.38 -3.54 21.10
N LEU A 206 7.00 -4.14 20.09
CA LEU A 206 7.84 -5.31 20.31
C LEU A 206 9.08 -4.99 21.17
N ASN A 207 9.22 -5.75 22.25
CA ASN A 207 10.29 -5.62 23.25
C ASN A 207 11.69 -5.95 22.68
N GLN A 208 11.75 -6.69 21.58
CA GLN A 208 12.98 -7.10 20.90
C GLN A 208 13.40 -6.14 19.77
N SER A 209 12.82 -4.94 19.72
CA SER A 209 13.18 -3.96 18.70
C SER A 209 14.51 -3.28 19.00
N THR A 210 15.34 -3.19 17.97
CA THR A 210 16.78 -2.93 17.99
C THR A 210 17.19 -1.51 18.40
N SER A 211 16.24 -0.62 18.74
CA SER A 211 16.51 0.70 19.32
C SER A 211 15.22 1.32 19.86
N GLY A 212 15.25 1.89 21.07
CA GLY A 212 14.11 2.65 21.63
C GLY A 212 13.73 3.90 20.82
N ARG A 213 14.49 4.24 19.78
CA ARG A 213 14.17 5.25 18.77
C ARG A 213 13.19 4.75 17.71
N ILE A 214 13.34 3.50 17.27
CA ILE A 214 12.41 2.88 16.33
C ILE A 214 11.19 2.36 17.11
N GLY A 215 11.43 1.67 18.22
CA GLY A 215 10.39 1.15 19.11
C GLY A 215 9.86 2.21 20.08
N ALA A 216 9.80 1.85 21.37
CA ALA A 216 9.40 2.75 22.43
C ALA A 216 10.63 3.15 23.27
N GLY A 217 10.76 4.44 23.54
CA GLY A 217 11.74 4.96 24.49
C GLY A 217 11.49 4.43 25.90
N LYS A 218 12.44 4.63 26.82
CA LYS A 218 12.34 4.13 28.21
C LYS A 218 11.07 4.59 28.94
N SER A 219 10.62 5.82 28.68
CA SER A 219 9.39 6.39 29.22
C SER A 219 8.12 5.96 28.47
N LYS A 220 8.25 5.21 27.37
CA LYS A 220 7.19 4.84 26.44
C LYS A 220 6.41 6.03 25.86
N THR A 221 7.03 7.20 25.80
CA THR A 221 6.41 8.44 25.31
C THR A 221 6.99 8.94 24.00
N SER A 222 8.03 8.28 23.48
CA SER A 222 8.79 8.68 22.29
C SER A 222 9.21 7.46 21.47
N GLY A 223 9.43 7.64 20.18
CA GLY A 223 9.87 6.62 19.24
C GLY A 223 8.97 6.57 18.00
N MET A 224 9.51 6.06 16.88
CA MET A 224 8.81 6.06 15.60
C MET A 224 7.46 5.33 15.69
N VAL A 225 7.43 4.15 16.31
CA VAL A 225 6.17 3.40 16.51
C VAL A 225 5.20 4.16 17.40
N VAL A 226 5.70 4.81 18.45
CA VAL A 226 4.86 5.60 19.37
C VAL A 226 4.17 6.75 18.61
N ASP A 227 4.87 7.38 17.67
CA ASP A 227 4.25 8.37 16.78
C ASP A 227 3.17 7.73 15.89
N TYR A 228 3.38 6.55 15.30
CA TYR A 228 2.31 5.85 14.58
C TYR A 228 1.11 5.50 15.48
N CYS A 229 1.33 5.13 16.75
CA CYS A 229 0.24 4.92 17.71
C CYS A 229 -0.56 6.20 17.96
N TYR A 230 0.12 7.34 18.13
CA TYR A 230 -0.54 8.64 18.27
C TYR A 230 -1.29 9.06 17.01
N ALA A 231 -0.75 8.73 15.83
CA ALA A 231 -1.40 8.99 14.56
C ALA A 231 -2.73 8.23 14.44
N LEU A 232 -2.73 6.93 14.75
CA LEU A 232 -3.94 6.10 14.78
C LEU A 232 -4.96 6.64 15.78
N SER A 233 -4.51 6.97 17.00
CA SER A 233 -5.38 7.53 18.04
C SER A 233 -5.99 8.86 17.62
N ALA A 234 -5.22 9.77 17.03
CA ALA A 234 -5.72 11.04 16.48
C ALA A 234 -6.71 10.83 15.33
N GLY A 235 -6.49 9.82 14.48
CA GLY A 235 -7.43 9.45 13.43
C GLY A 235 -8.77 8.99 13.98
N ILE A 236 -8.80 8.24 15.08
CA ILE A 236 -10.03 7.71 15.71
C ILE A 236 -10.73 8.77 16.56
N PHE A 237 -10.00 9.47 17.43
CA PHE A 237 -10.60 10.35 18.44
C PHE A 237 -10.71 11.82 17.98
N LYS A 238 -10.33 12.11 16.72
CA LYS A 238 -10.11 13.47 16.21
C LYS A 238 -8.95 14.15 16.94
N ASN A 239 -8.58 15.34 16.48
CA ASN A 239 -7.42 16.12 16.90
C ASN A 239 -7.48 16.66 18.36
N ASP A 240 -7.89 15.84 19.33
CA ASP A 240 -7.80 16.08 20.77
C ASP A 240 -6.35 15.87 21.24
N LEU A 241 -5.43 16.70 20.72
CA LEU A 241 -3.98 16.53 20.82
C LEU A 241 -3.47 16.38 22.26
N GLU A 242 -4.10 17.07 23.21
CA GLU A 242 -3.73 16.98 24.63
C GLU A 242 -4.01 15.59 25.18
N ASN A 243 -5.17 15.01 24.84
CA ASN A 243 -5.54 13.68 25.31
C ASN A 243 -4.96 12.57 24.44
N THR A 244 -4.65 12.81 23.16
CA THR A 244 -4.05 11.82 22.25
C THR A 244 -2.85 11.11 22.87
N LYS A 245 -1.94 11.89 23.48
CA LYS A 245 -0.70 11.35 24.06
C LYS A 245 -0.85 10.82 25.49
N ASN A 246 -1.82 11.34 26.24
CA ASN A 246 -1.92 11.11 27.69
C ASN A 246 -3.00 10.09 28.07
N GLU A 247 -4.15 10.13 27.40
CA GLU A 247 -5.34 9.39 27.80
C GLU A 247 -5.87 8.46 26.69
N ARG A 248 -5.69 8.82 25.42
CA ARG A 248 -6.24 8.09 24.26
C ARG A 248 -5.29 7.04 23.68
N THR A 249 -4.05 6.95 24.16
CA THR A 249 -3.06 5.99 23.66
C THR A 249 -2.33 5.33 24.82
N LYS A 250 -2.39 3.99 24.89
CA LYS A 250 -1.66 3.16 25.85
C LYS A 250 -0.58 2.37 25.11
N ILE A 251 0.66 2.58 25.50
CA ILE A 251 1.81 1.88 24.92
C ILE A 251 2.14 0.62 25.73
N LEU A 252 1.94 -0.54 25.12
CA LEU A 252 2.12 -1.85 25.73
C LEU A 252 3.41 -2.50 25.22
N SER A 253 4.11 -3.18 26.12
CA SER A 253 5.33 -3.91 25.80
C SER A 253 4.97 -5.35 25.47
N VAL A 254 5.27 -5.80 24.26
CA VAL A 254 4.79 -7.10 23.73
C VAL A 254 5.97 -7.92 23.20
N SER A 255 5.91 -9.24 23.33
CA SER A 255 6.82 -10.19 22.68
C SER A 255 6.22 -10.73 21.38
N LEU A 256 7.05 -11.12 20.42
CA LEU A 256 6.56 -11.62 19.14
C LEU A 256 5.75 -12.93 19.30
N THR A 257 6.08 -13.74 20.31
CA THR A 257 5.43 -15.03 20.57
C THR A 257 3.99 -14.88 21.07
N GLU A 258 3.69 -13.84 21.85
CA GLU A 258 2.34 -13.60 22.39
C GLU A 258 1.49 -12.68 21.48
N ALA A 259 2.13 -11.99 20.54
CA ALA A 259 1.50 -11.01 19.65
C ALA A 259 0.23 -11.53 18.94
N PRO A 260 0.21 -12.73 18.33
CA PRO A 260 -1.01 -13.27 17.70
C PRO A 260 -2.19 -13.36 18.68
N THR A 261 -1.95 -13.92 19.87
CA THR A 261 -2.99 -14.12 20.89
C THR A 261 -3.50 -12.79 21.45
N LEU A 262 -2.62 -11.81 21.67
CA LEU A 262 -3.04 -10.50 22.17
C LEU A 262 -3.91 -9.73 21.15
N LEU A 263 -3.61 -9.86 19.85
CA LEU A 263 -4.43 -9.29 18.79
C LEU A 263 -5.80 -9.98 18.69
N GLU A 264 -5.80 -11.33 18.68
CA GLU A 264 -7.03 -12.13 18.63
C GLU A 264 -7.95 -11.89 19.83
N ASN A 265 -7.39 -11.78 21.03
CA ASN A 265 -8.15 -11.49 22.25
C ASN A 265 -8.53 -10.02 22.43
N ARG A 266 -8.12 -9.13 21.51
CA ARG A 266 -8.32 -7.66 21.60
C ARG A 266 -7.70 -7.04 22.86
N GLU A 267 -6.64 -7.64 23.40
CA GLU A 267 -5.84 -7.08 24.48
C GLU A 267 -4.93 -5.96 23.95
N VAL A 268 -4.49 -6.12 22.70
CA VAL A 268 -3.76 -5.12 21.91
C VAL A 268 -4.52 -4.92 20.59
N ASP A 269 -4.69 -3.68 20.16
CA ASP A 269 -5.41 -3.41 18.91
C ASP A 269 -4.45 -3.41 17.70
N VAL A 270 -3.20 -2.98 17.90
CA VAL A 270 -2.17 -2.90 16.84
C VAL A 270 -0.79 -3.13 17.45
N ILE A 271 0.11 -3.80 16.73
CA ILE A 271 1.49 -4.05 17.16
C ILE A 271 2.46 -3.46 16.16
N GLY A 272 3.39 -2.62 16.62
CA GLY A 272 4.46 -2.07 15.79
C GLY A 272 5.74 -2.91 15.79
N LEU A 273 6.47 -2.80 14.68
CA LEU A 273 7.76 -3.46 14.42
C LEU A 273 7.70 -4.97 14.20
N VAL A 274 6.55 -5.44 13.74
CA VAL A 274 6.44 -6.79 13.26
C VAL A 274 7.07 -6.84 11.87
N GLU A 275 7.99 -7.77 11.69
CA GLU A 275 8.58 -8.05 10.39
C GLU A 275 7.54 -8.71 9.48
N VAL A 276 7.36 -8.16 8.28
CA VAL A 276 6.46 -8.73 7.28
C VAL A 276 7.15 -9.94 6.65
N ASN A 277 6.63 -11.13 6.94
CA ASN A 277 7.07 -12.41 6.39
C ASN A 277 5.90 -13.41 6.43
N ILE A 278 6.04 -14.52 5.72
CA ILE A 278 4.94 -15.49 5.54
C ILE A 278 4.49 -16.15 6.82
N VAL A 279 5.39 -16.36 7.77
CA VAL A 279 5.05 -17.03 9.03
C VAL A 279 4.18 -16.11 9.87
N ASN A 280 4.53 -14.82 9.98
CA ASN A 280 3.75 -13.86 10.74
C ASN A 280 2.40 -13.55 10.07
N ASP A 281 2.35 -13.53 8.73
CA ASP A 281 1.12 -13.33 7.94
C ASP A 281 0.16 -14.52 8.13
N VAL A 282 0.59 -15.71 7.68
CA VAL A 282 -0.27 -16.89 7.59
C VAL A 282 -0.49 -17.55 8.96
N THR A 283 0.58 -17.84 9.69
CA THR A 283 0.48 -18.56 10.98
C THR A 283 0.16 -17.62 12.13
N GLY A 284 0.66 -16.38 12.08
CA GLY A 284 0.34 -15.34 13.06
C GLY A 284 -1.06 -14.75 12.89
N LYS A 285 -1.75 -15.03 11.78
CA LYS A 285 -3.08 -14.49 11.44
C LYS A 285 -3.12 -12.96 11.49
N MET A 286 -2.09 -12.33 10.94
CA MET A 286 -1.89 -10.89 11.01
C MET A 286 -2.13 -10.24 9.66
N SER A 287 -2.72 -9.05 9.66
CA SER A 287 -2.68 -8.16 8.50
C SER A 287 -1.74 -7.00 8.76
N PHE A 288 -0.99 -6.59 7.73
CA PHE A 288 0.07 -5.60 7.82
C PHE A 288 -0.29 -4.29 7.13
N SER A 289 0.15 -3.18 7.72
CA SER A 289 0.29 -1.92 6.99
C SER A 289 1.41 -2.01 5.94
N GLN A 290 1.57 -0.96 5.14
CA GLN A 290 2.85 -0.75 4.46
C GLN A 290 4.00 -0.74 5.49
N PRO A 291 5.21 -1.18 5.10
CA PRO A 291 6.38 -1.05 5.94
C PRO A 291 6.57 0.41 6.40
N ILE A 292 6.74 0.59 7.71
CA ILE A 292 7.03 1.88 8.32
C ILE A 292 8.53 2.10 8.50
N TYR A 293 9.35 1.05 8.34
CA TYR A 293 10.80 1.13 8.42
C TYR A 293 11.45 -0.09 7.76
N PHE A 294 12.47 0.15 6.94
CA PHE A 294 13.30 -0.89 6.35
C PHE A 294 14.61 -1.01 7.13
N SER A 295 14.80 -2.12 7.83
CA SER A 295 16.03 -2.43 8.54
C SER A 295 17.06 -3.11 7.63
N ASP A 296 18.35 -2.92 7.92
CA ASP A 296 19.42 -3.71 7.30
C ASP A 296 19.61 -5.08 7.97
N GLN A 297 19.15 -5.23 9.21
CA GLN A 297 19.32 -6.45 10.01
C GLN A 297 18.11 -7.38 9.98
N LYS A 298 16.91 -6.82 9.76
CA LYS A 298 15.64 -7.54 9.67
C LYS A 298 14.96 -7.19 8.35
N GLY A 299 13.94 -7.95 7.98
CA GLY A 299 13.00 -7.57 6.94
C GLY A 299 12.28 -6.25 7.19
N PRO A 300 11.38 -5.87 6.28
CA PRO A 300 10.56 -4.67 6.42
C PRO A 300 9.69 -4.76 7.68
N LEU A 301 9.70 -3.69 8.47
CA LEU A 301 8.94 -3.60 9.71
C LEU A 301 7.67 -2.80 9.47
N ALA A 302 6.53 -3.34 9.88
CA ALA A 302 5.21 -2.75 9.69
C ALA A 302 4.42 -2.67 11.01
N LEU A 303 3.24 -2.07 10.94
CA LEU A 303 2.19 -2.23 11.94
C LEU A 303 1.38 -3.49 11.59
N ALA A 304 1.11 -4.32 12.58
CA ALA A 304 0.32 -5.55 12.44
C ALA A 304 -1.00 -5.45 13.23
N THR A 305 -2.05 -6.00 12.66
CA THR A 305 -3.41 -6.06 13.19
C THR A 305 -3.95 -7.48 13.09
N TYR A 306 -5.05 -7.78 13.77
CA TYR A 306 -5.74 -9.05 13.59
C TYR A 306 -6.39 -9.12 12.20
N GLN A 307 -6.11 -10.19 11.43
CA GLN A 307 -6.53 -10.26 10.03
C GLN A 307 -8.04 -10.32 9.79
N HIS A 308 -8.83 -10.74 10.79
CA HIS A 308 -10.29 -10.86 10.66
C HIS A 308 -11.04 -9.58 11.01
N ASP A 309 -10.35 -8.46 11.20
CA ASP A 309 -10.95 -7.12 11.26
C ASP A 309 -10.38 -6.25 10.13
N THR A 310 -10.98 -6.39 8.95
CA THR A 310 -10.47 -5.80 7.72
C THR A 310 -10.70 -4.29 7.66
N GLN A 311 -11.74 -3.79 8.33
CA GLN A 311 -11.96 -2.36 8.50
C GLN A 311 -10.82 -1.73 9.32
N TRP A 312 -10.42 -2.36 10.43
CA TRP A 312 -9.28 -1.89 11.22
C TRP A 312 -7.94 -2.02 10.49
N ALA A 313 -7.69 -3.16 9.82
CA ALA A 313 -6.50 -3.34 9.00
C ALA A 313 -6.40 -2.25 7.92
N SER A 314 -7.52 -1.93 7.25
CA SER A 314 -7.60 -0.84 6.26
C SER A 314 -7.32 0.53 6.88
N PHE A 315 -7.91 0.83 8.04
CA PHE A 315 -7.67 2.08 8.76
C PHE A 315 -6.19 2.27 9.10
N VAL A 316 -5.53 1.21 9.57
CA VAL A 316 -4.10 1.21 9.90
C VAL A 316 -3.25 1.37 8.64
N TYR A 317 -3.55 0.64 7.57
CA TYR A 317 -2.86 0.76 6.28
C TYR A 317 -2.95 2.19 5.71
N TRP A 318 -4.14 2.78 5.69
CA TRP A 318 -4.36 4.11 5.14
C TRP A 318 -3.80 5.22 6.03
N THR A 319 -3.67 4.99 7.34
CA THR A 319 -2.94 5.89 8.24
C THR A 319 -1.46 5.99 7.87
N VAL A 320 -0.80 4.84 7.63
CA VAL A 320 0.60 4.82 7.19
C VAL A 320 0.74 5.46 5.81
N SER A 321 -0.16 5.14 4.89
CA SER A 321 -0.19 5.74 3.54
C SER A 321 -0.32 7.26 3.59
N ALA A 322 -1.16 7.79 4.50
CA ALA A 322 -1.36 9.22 4.66
C ALA A 322 -0.11 9.96 5.16
N ILE A 323 0.64 9.34 6.06
CA ILE A 323 1.90 9.87 6.60
C ILE A 323 2.96 9.95 5.49
N ILE A 324 3.03 8.96 4.59
CA ILE A 324 3.94 8.95 3.43
C ILE A 324 3.48 9.96 2.38
N TYR A 325 2.19 9.98 2.05
CA TYR A 325 1.58 10.94 1.12
C TYR A 325 1.86 12.39 1.54
N ALA A 326 1.70 12.68 2.83
CA ALA A 326 1.99 14.02 3.35
C ALA A 326 3.46 14.42 3.14
N GLU A 327 4.41 13.48 3.17
CA GLU A 327 5.81 13.80 2.87
C GLU A 327 5.98 14.13 1.39
N GLU A 328 5.42 13.29 0.52
CA GLU A 328 5.47 13.45 -0.94
C GLU A 328 4.87 14.78 -1.40
N GLU A 329 3.75 15.19 -0.80
CA GLU A 329 3.07 16.46 -1.09
C GLU A 329 3.60 17.66 -0.28
N ASN A 330 4.68 17.46 0.49
CA ASN A 330 5.29 18.48 1.34
C ASN A 330 4.28 19.15 2.30
N ILE A 331 3.47 18.31 2.94
CA ILE A 331 2.50 18.65 3.98
C ILE A 331 3.11 18.28 5.34
N SER A 332 3.21 19.26 6.22
CA SER A 332 3.69 19.14 7.60
C SER A 332 2.54 19.30 8.60
N GLN A 333 2.84 19.20 9.91
CA GLN A 333 1.85 19.48 10.98
C GLN A 333 1.14 20.83 10.78
N ASP A 334 1.90 21.90 10.45
CA ASP A 334 1.40 23.26 10.26
C ASP A 334 0.52 23.43 9.02
N THR A 335 0.69 22.55 8.04
CA THR A 335 -0.04 22.59 6.77
C THR A 335 -1.01 21.42 6.60
N SER A 336 -1.24 20.64 7.66
CA SER A 336 -2.11 19.46 7.70
C SER A 336 -3.50 19.68 7.10
N ARG A 337 -4.03 20.91 7.13
CA ARG A 337 -5.28 21.31 6.46
C ARG A 337 -5.30 21.10 4.94
N LYS A 338 -4.15 20.87 4.31
CA LYS A 338 -4.02 20.51 2.89
C LYS A 338 -4.35 19.04 2.62
N MET A 339 -4.37 18.19 3.66
CA MET A 339 -4.80 16.80 3.51
C MET A 339 -6.27 16.76 3.05
N PRO A 340 -6.62 15.84 2.14
CA PRO A 340 -7.98 15.74 1.65
C PRO A 340 -8.95 15.28 2.75
N LEU A 341 -10.22 15.63 2.59
CA LEU A 341 -11.29 15.09 3.41
C LEU A 341 -11.65 13.69 2.93
N SER A 342 -12.05 12.81 3.84
CA SER A 342 -12.39 11.41 3.53
C SER A 342 -13.67 10.98 4.23
N ASN A 343 -14.69 10.62 3.46
CA ASN A 343 -15.91 10.03 3.99
C ASN A 343 -15.82 8.50 4.13
N VAL A 344 -14.72 7.87 3.72
CA VAL A 344 -14.59 6.40 3.62
C VAL A 344 -14.91 5.71 4.95
N PHE A 345 -14.37 6.19 6.07
CA PHE A 345 -14.63 5.64 7.42
C PHE A 345 -15.83 6.30 8.13
N GLY A 346 -16.73 6.91 7.37
CA GLY A 346 -17.93 7.59 7.86
C GLY A 346 -17.70 9.08 8.14
N SER A 347 -18.80 9.82 8.21
CA SER A 347 -18.79 11.27 8.40
C SER A 347 -18.09 11.73 9.69
N TYR A 348 -18.05 10.88 10.72
CA TYR A 348 -17.32 11.16 11.94
C TYR A 348 -15.81 11.30 11.68
N HIS A 349 -15.23 10.48 10.79
CA HIS A 349 -13.80 10.45 10.46
C HIS A 349 -13.45 11.35 9.25
N LYS A 350 -14.32 12.30 8.89
CA LYS A 350 -14.15 13.16 7.70
C LYS A 350 -12.79 13.86 7.61
N THR A 351 -12.22 14.20 8.77
CA THR A 351 -10.95 14.91 8.89
C THR A 351 -9.79 14.02 9.32
N MET A 352 -9.96 12.69 9.35
CA MET A 352 -8.98 11.72 9.82
C MET A 352 -7.58 11.98 9.25
N LEU A 353 -7.46 12.14 7.92
CA LEU A 353 -6.17 12.35 7.26
C LEU A 353 -5.47 13.63 7.75
N ARG A 354 -6.22 14.72 7.94
CA ARG A 354 -5.70 15.97 8.53
C ARG A 354 -5.29 15.76 9.98
N ASP A 355 -6.14 15.10 10.76
CA ASP A 355 -5.95 14.95 12.21
C ASP A 355 -4.72 14.07 12.52
N ILE A 356 -4.48 13.03 11.72
CA ILE A 356 -3.23 12.23 11.70
C ILE A 356 -2.01 13.15 11.53
N ILE A 357 -1.96 13.93 10.46
CA ILE A 357 -0.78 14.76 10.14
C ILE A 357 -0.62 15.89 11.16
N SER A 358 -1.72 16.48 11.64
CA SER A 358 -1.67 17.48 12.71
C SER A 358 -1.02 16.93 13.97
N ALA A 359 -1.23 15.65 14.30
CA ALA A 359 -0.72 15.05 15.52
C ALA A 359 0.77 14.70 15.47
N VAL A 360 1.26 14.21 14.33
CA VAL A 360 2.60 13.58 14.27
C VAL A 360 3.50 14.05 13.14
N GLY A 361 2.97 14.80 12.17
CA GLY A 361 3.67 15.24 10.97
C GLY A 361 3.67 14.17 9.87
N ASN A 362 4.47 14.42 8.84
CA ASN A 362 4.68 13.45 7.76
C ASN A 362 5.76 12.42 8.11
N TYR A 363 6.00 11.48 7.21
CA TYR A 363 7.02 10.43 7.42
C TYR A 363 8.41 11.01 7.69
N GLY A 364 8.81 12.04 6.94
CA GLY A 364 10.07 12.76 7.16
C GLY A 364 10.18 13.39 8.56
N ASP A 365 9.11 14.03 9.04
CA ASP A 365 9.05 14.60 10.40
C ASP A 365 9.22 13.51 11.47
N ILE A 366 8.53 12.38 11.32
CA ILE A 366 8.62 11.23 12.23
C ILE A 366 10.03 10.64 12.19
N TYR A 367 10.59 10.42 11.01
CA TYR A 367 11.94 9.88 10.85
C TYR A 367 12.99 10.81 11.48
N ASN A 368 12.91 12.12 11.22
CA ASN A 368 13.87 13.11 11.73
C ASN A 368 13.84 13.20 13.25
N ARG A 369 12.64 13.23 13.84
CA ARG A 369 12.46 13.30 15.28
C ARG A 369 13.01 12.08 16.03
N ASN A 370 12.94 10.90 15.42
CA ASN A 370 13.23 9.65 16.10
C ASN A 370 14.58 9.03 15.70
N ILE A 371 14.92 9.03 14.41
CA ILE A 371 15.98 8.20 13.82
C ILE A 371 17.19 9.00 13.36
N ASP A 372 17.02 10.21 12.82
CA ASP A 372 18.08 10.96 12.10
C ASP A 372 19.34 11.26 12.94
N THR A 373 19.20 11.26 14.26
CA THR A 373 20.35 11.29 15.19
C THR A 373 21.20 10.01 15.19
N LEU A 374 20.87 8.99 14.39
CA LEU A 374 21.67 7.79 14.08
C LEU A 374 22.41 7.90 12.75
N GLY A 375 22.09 8.91 11.93
CA GLY A 375 22.61 9.10 10.59
C GLY A 375 21.52 9.57 9.62
N PRO A 376 21.92 10.20 8.49
CA PRO A 376 20.96 10.70 7.51
C PRO A 376 20.10 9.56 6.97
N ARG A 377 18.84 9.86 6.69
CA ARG A 377 17.92 8.95 6.00
C ARG A 377 18.49 8.59 4.62
N ILE A 378 18.64 7.29 4.34
CA ILE A 378 19.18 6.75 3.09
C ILE A 378 18.47 5.46 2.69
N GLY A 379 18.68 5.04 1.42
CA GLY A 379 18.24 3.75 0.89
C GLY A 379 16.71 3.58 0.93
N ARG A 380 16.27 2.37 1.26
CA ARG A 380 14.85 1.96 1.25
C ARG A 380 13.92 2.81 2.11
N ASN A 381 14.45 3.50 3.12
CA ASN A 381 13.64 4.39 3.94
C ASN A 381 13.31 5.71 3.22
N MET A 382 13.93 6.04 2.09
CA MET A 382 13.62 7.24 1.28
C MET A 382 12.27 7.10 0.56
N LEU A 383 11.69 8.25 0.17
CA LEU A 383 10.55 8.28 -0.73
C LEU A 383 10.90 7.69 -2.09
N ASN A 384 9.98 6.92 -2.66
CA ASN A 384 9.98 6.55 -4.08
C ASN A 384 8.91 7.39 -4.78
N THR A 385 9.33 8.25 -5.72
CA THR A 385 8.43 9.17 -6.44
C THR A 385 7.85 8.59 -7.73
N GLY A 386 8.10 7.30 -8.02
CA GLY A 386 7.58 6.62 -9.22
C GLY A 386 8.64 6.18 -10.22
N ASP A 387 9.87 6.66 -10.09
CA ASP A 387 10.96 6.41 -11.05
C ASP A 387 11.88 5.26 -10.62
N ASP A 388 11.91 4.95 -9.32
CA ASP A 388 12.79 3.95 -8.74
C ASP A 388 12.13 2.56 -8.66
N PRO A 389 12.93 1.47 -8.64
CA PRO A 389 12.43 0.12 -8.39
C PRO A 389 11.58 0.00 -7.11
N GLN A 390 10.40 -0.63 -7.21
CA GLN A 390 9.46 -0.75 -6.09
C GLN A 390 9.14 -2.21 -5.72
N LEU A 391 9.44 -3.19 -6.58
CA LEU A 391 9.19 -4.59 -6.24
C LEU A 391 10.17 -5.05 -5.17
N TYR A 392 9.65 -5.31 -3.98
CA TYR A 392 10.41 -5.78 -2.84
C TYR A 392 10.10 -7.25 -2.55
N ALA A 393 11.13 -8.08 -2.58
CA ALA A 393 11.03 -9.49 -2.21
C ALA A 393 11.03 -9.63 -0.68
N PHE A 394 9.86 -9.94 -0.11
CA PHE A 394 9.72 -10.13 1.33
C PHE A 394 10.47 -11.39 1.83
N PRO A 395 11.03 -11.36 3.04
CA PRO A 395 11.76 -12.50 3.63
C PRO A 395 10.83 -13.67 3.97
N GLY A 396 11.41 -14.86 4.17
CA GLY A 396 10.69 -16.07 4.57
C GLY A 396 10.30 -17.03 3.43
N ILE A 397 10.73 -16.75 2.18
CA ILE A 397 10.67 -17.74 1.09
C ILE A 397 12.02 -18.42 0.94
N ILE A 398 13.06 -17.72 0.45
CA ILE A 398 14.41 -18.28 0.23
C ILE A 398 15.37 -17.97 1.40
N ASP A 399 15.21 -16.80 2.04
CA ASP A 399 16.07 -16.31 3.13
C ASP A 399 15.35 -16.25 4.48
#